data_AF-A0A0F9HX20-F1
#
_entry.id   AF-A0A0F9HX20-F1
#
_cell.length_a   1.000
_cell.length_b   1.000
_cell.length_c   1.000
_cell.angle_alpha   90.00
_cell.angle_beta   90.00
_cell.angle_gamma   90.00
#
_symmetry.space_group_name_H-M   'P 1'
#
loop_
_entity.id
_entity.type
_entity.pdbx_description
1 polymer ?
#
loop_
_entity_poly.entity_id
_entity_poly.type
_entity_poly.pdbx_seq_one_letter_code
_entity_poly.pdbx_strand_id
1 'polypeptide(L)'
;MAQGFVRTEFGISAAALTGTILAPNVVVSSLEAVGALDTGSIVAGFTGIDGTPIGLGTPSTGAFTVFSALSGVIVFTATEDDAIALEIDVIGGGFADIKALGFSYITGAIGAGQDEAVLLVNFDQSAALGGDIAALAVVSTEGLAIAYVIAAGAGVAPIKHQSGVFEDMDSALVNAVDRLTEFTTAGTDIQMFVADNDTVTIGNATKFQNIEFLLAIVASGGGVAPTFEFSTGVGIWGSFTPVDGTNGMRNSGIIVWDDVDTPGWLVGTGSEFLIRITRTRNTLATPPTESLVQIAGVVQFGWNADG
;
A
#
# COMPACT_ATOMS: atom_id res chain seq x y z
N MET A 1 -42.89 73.16 -19.38
CA MET A 1 -43.54 71.83 -19.34
C MET A 1 -42.53 70.85 -18.77
N ALA A 2 -42.70 70.45 -17.51
CA ALA A 2 -41.88 69.42 -16.88
C ALA A 2 -42.67 68.10 -16.92
N GLN A 3 -42.16 67.08 -17.61
CA GLN A 3 -42.71 65.72 -17.57
C GLN A 3 -42.14 65.02 -16.34
N GLY A 4 -43.02 64.64 -15.40
CA GLY A 4 -42.67 63.78 -14.27
C GLY A 4 -42.70 62.31 -14.70
N PHE A 5 -41.63 61.58 -14.44
CA PHE A 5 -41.61 60.13 -14.53
C PHE A 5 -42.19 59.52 -13.25
N VAL A 6 -43.26 58.74 -13.36
CA VAL A 6 -43.77 57.91 -12.28
C VAL A 6 -43.02 56.58 -12.31
N ARG A 7 -42.30 56.28 -11.23
CA ARG A 7 -41.61 54.99 -11.04
C ARG A 7 -42.57 54.04 -10.35
N THR A 8 -43.09 53.05 -11.06
CA THR A 8 -43.94 52.00 -10.49
C THR A 8 -43.05 50.89 -9.97
N GLU A 9 -42.82 50.83 -8.66
CA GLU A 9 -42.11 49.73 -8.02
C GLU A 9 -43.08 48.54 -7.86
N PHE A 10 -42.81 47.44 -8.58
CA PHE A 10 -43.52 46.17 -8.40
C PHE A 10 -42.97 45.48 -7.15
N GLY A 11 -43.63 45.71 -6.01
CA GLY A 11 -43.37 44.98 -4.78
C GLY A 11 -43.95 43.57 -4.86
N ILE A 12 -43.12 42.56 -5.09
CA ILE A 12 -43.51 41.16 -4.92
C ILE A 12 -43.20 40.79 -3.46
N SER A 13 -44.22 40.76 -2.61
CA SER A 13 -44.08 40.27 -1.23
C SER A 13 -43.95 38.75 -1.23
N ALA A 14 -43.09 38.20 -0.37
CA ALA A 14 -42.74 36.78 -0.22
C ALA A 14 -43.88 35.88 0.29
N ALA A 15 -45.09 36.00 -0.27
CA ALA A 15 -46.19 35.10 -0.06
C ALA A 15 -46.09 33.93 -1.04
N ALA A 16 -45.52 32.82 -0.55
CA ALA A 16 -45.67 31.43 -0.99
C ALA A 16 -46.06 31.19 -2.46
N LEU A 17 -45.06 30.96 -3.31
CA LEU A 17 -45.21 30.22 -4.56
C LEU A 17 -45.47 28.74 -4.23
N THR A 18 -46.70 28.39 -3.88
CA THR A 18 -47.13 26.98 -3.80
C THR A 18 -47.42 26.45 -5.20
N GLY A 19 -46.91 25.25 -5.50
CA GLY A 19 -46.68 24.69 -6.84
C GLY A 19 -47.88 24.40 -7.77
N THR A 20 -48.96 25.17 -7.68
CA THR A 20 -50.13 25.08 -8.58
C THR A 20 -50.26 26.26 -9.55
N ILE A 21 -49.40 27.29 -9.44
CA ILE A 21 -49.37 28.45 -10.36
C ILE A 21 -48.03 28.49 -11.11
N LEU A 22 -47.66 27.41 -11.78
CA LEU A 22 -46.64 27.47 -12.82
C LEU A 22 -47.24 26.79 -14.05
N ALA A 23 -47.44 27.58 -15.11
CA ALA A 23 -47.92 27.09 -16.39
C ALA A 23 -46.94 26.06 -16.97
N PRO A 24 -47.37 25.16 -17.88
CA PRO A 24 -46.50 24.14 -18.50
C PRO A 24 -45.25 24.69 -19.21
N ASN A 25 -45.21 26.01 -19.45
CA ASN A 25 -44.10 26.71 -20.09
C ASN A 25 -43.22 27.50 -19.11
N VAL A 26 -43.39 27.34 -17.80
CA VAL A 26 -42.29 27.63 -16.86
C VAL A 26 -41.37 26.42 -16.89
N VAL A 27 -40.68 26.33 -18.03
CA VAL A 27 -39.45 25.58 -18.19
C VAL A 27 -38.59 25.92 -16.99
N VAL A 28 -38.41 24.97 -16.07
CA VAL A 28 -37.16 24.23 -15.76
C VAL A 28 -35.81 24.97 -15.95
N SER A 29 -35.77 26.24 -16.35
CA SER A 29 -34.55 27.03 -16.57
C SER A 29 -33.90 27.48 -15.26
N SER A 30 -34.60 27.41 -14.12
CA SER A 30 -33.98 27.66 -12.81
C SER A 30 -33.43 26.39 -12.15
N LEU A 31 -33.71 25.20 -12.68
CA LEU A 31 -33.01 23.96 -12.26
C LEU A 31 -31.90 23.55 -13.26
N GLU A 32 -32.00 23.91 -14.53
CA GLU A 32 -30.84 23.86 -15.45
C GLU A 32 -29.79 24.93 -15.12
N ALA A 33 -30.16 25.94 -14.32
CA ALA A 33 -29.25 26.87 -13.66
C ALA A 33 -28.73 26.38 -12.29
N VAL A 34 -28.87 25.08 -11.96
CA VAL A 34 -27.92 24.38 -11.05
C VAL A 34 -26.58 24.16 -11.78
N GLY A 35 -26.20 25.11 -12.64
CA GLY A 35 -24.91 25.26 -13.31
C GLY A 35 -24.02 26.31 -12.64
N ALA A 36 -24.49 26.95 -11.56
CA ALA A 36 -23.60 27.39 -10.51
C ALA A 36 -23.55 26.27 -9.46
N LEU A 37 -22.78 25.22 -9.76
CA LEU A 37 -21.95 24.64 -8.70
C LEU A 37 -21.03 25.78 -8.28
N ASP A 38 -21.55 26.64 -7.40
CA ASP A 38 -20.77 27.59 -6.66
C ASP A 38 -19.60 26.82 -6.05
N THR A 39 -18.48 27.50 -5.94
CA THR A 39 -17.20 27.11 -5.32
C THR A 39 -17.27 26.42 -3.95
N GLY A 40 -18.47 26.14 -3.42
CA GLY A 40 -18.72 25.25 -2.30
C GLY A 40 -18.46 23.81 -2.69
N SER A 41 -17.41 23.25 -2.09
CA SER A 41 -17.24 21.83 -1.76
C SER A 41 -18.41 20.93 -2.19
N ILE A 42 -18.14 20.01 -3.12
CA ILE A 42 -19.01 18.86 -3.35
C ILE A 42 -18.93 18.02 -2.08
N VAL A 43 -19.80 18.31 -1.12
CA VAL A 43 -19.92 17.55 0.13
C VAL A 43 -20.59 16.22 -0.23
N ALA A 44 -19.77 15.16 -0.21
CA ALA A 44 -20.11 13.75 -0.08
C ALA A 44 -21.55 13.35 -0.44
N GLY A 45 -21.72 12.65 -1.57
CA GLY A 45 -23.03 12.08 -1.93
C GLY A 45 -23.09 11.26 -3.23
N PHE A 46 -22.03 11.22 -4.04
CA PHE A 46 -22.02 10.35 -5.22
C PHE A 46 -21.76 8.90 -4.78
N THR A 47 -22.81 8.11 -4.66
CA THR A 47 -22.78 6.65 -4.41
C THR A 47 -22.37 5.81 -5.63
N GLY A 48 -21.84 6.45 -6.67
CA GLY A 48 -21.40 5.81 -7.90
C GLY A 48 -21.53 6.76 -9.07
N ILE A 49 -20.42 6.99 -9.77
CA ILE A 49 -20.44 7.64 -11.08
C ILE A 49 -20.23 6.50 -12.08
N ASP A 50 -21.32 6.14 -12.74
CA ASP A 50 -21.45 4.90 -13.50
C ASP A 50 -20.70 5.02 -14.83
N GLY A 51 -19.45 4.52 -14.86
CA GLY A 51 -18.70 4.15 -16.07
C GLY A 51 -18.29 5.25 -17.06
N THR A 52 -18.77 6.48 -16.94
CA THR A 52 -18.34 7.59 -17.81
C THR A 52 -17.08 8.25 -17.25
N PRO A 53 -16.01 8.44 -18.06
CA PRO A 53 -14.84 9.19 -17.65
C PRO A 53 -15.23 10.57 -17.12
N ILE A 54 -14.91 10.85 -15.86
CA ILE A 54 -15.03 12.21 -15.33
C ILE A 54 -13.81 12.97 -15.80
N GLY A 55 -13.98 13.78 -16.84
CA GLY A 55 -12.99 14.77 -17.20
C GLY A 55 -12.92 15.85 -16.13
N LEU A 56 -12.06 15.67 -15.12
CA LEU A 56 -11.70 16.73 -14.18
C LEU A 56 -10.70 17.67 -14.87
N GLY A 57 -11.19 18.47 -15.81
CA GLY A 57 -10.39 19.53 -16.40
C GLY A 57 -10.24 20.69 -15.42
N THR A 58 -9.07 20.87 -14.82
CA THR A 58 -8.77 22.11 -14.10
C THR A 58 -8.33 23.18 -15.10
N PRO A 59 -8.86 24.41 -15.04
CA PRO A 59 -8.34 25.51 -15.85
C PRO A 59 -6.93 25.86 -15.36
N SER A 60 -5.91 25.48 -16.15
CA SER A 60 -4.47 25.85 -16.19
C SER A 60 -3.65 26.11 -14.90
N THR A 61 -4.25 26.14 -13.71
CA THR A 61 -3.63 26.49 -12.41
C THR A 61 -4.34 25.88 -11.19
N GLY A 62 -5.39 25.06 -11.38
CA GLY A 62 -6.09 24.41 -10.27
C GLY A 62 -5.37 23.15 -9.79
N ALA A 63 -5.07 23.09 -8.49
CA ALA A 63 -4.63 21.84 -7.85
C ALA A 63 -5.86 20.96 -7.57
N PHE A 64 -5.82 19.70 -7.98
CA PHE A 64 -6.73 18.69 -7.44
C PHE A 64 -6.15 18.21 -6.11
N THR A 65 -6.84 18.52 -5.01
CA THR A 65 -6.39 18.13 -3.67
C THR A 65 -7.37 17.12 -3.08
N VAL A 66 -6.88 15.90 -2.82
CA VAL A 66 -7.61 14.90 -2.05
C VAL A 66 -7.21 15.07 -0.59
N PHE A 67 -8.06 15.74 0.20
CA PHE A 67 -7.89 15.77 1.65
C PHE A 67 -8.44 14.47 2.24
N SER A 68 -7.58 13.59 2.72
CA SER A 68 -7.99 12.50 3.61
C SER A 68 -7.21 12.61 4.91
N ALA A 69 -7.92 12.60 6.04
CA ALA A 69 -7.29 12.53 7.34
C ALA A 69 -6.85 11.10 7.70
N LEU A 70 -7.18 10.09 6.88
CA LEU A 70 -7.23 8.68 7.31
C LEU A 70 -6.73 7.63 6.29
N SER A 71 -6.29 8.02 5.08
CA SER A 71 -5.79 7.18 3.96
C SER A 71 -6.63 7.34 2.69
N GLY A 72 -5.97 7.43 1.54
CA GLY A 72 -6.58 7.37 0.22
C GLY A 72 -6.17 6.06 -0.45
N VAL A 73 -7.16 5.28 -0.91
CA VAL A 73 -6.92 4.00 -1.60
C VAL A 73 -7.47 4.10 -3.01
N ILE A 74 -6.64 3.72 -3.99
CA ILE A 74 -7.06 3.51 -5.37
C ILE A 74 -7.05 2.00 -5.60
N VAL A 75 -8.20 1.41 -5.92
CA VAL A 75 -8.34 -0.01 -6.22
C VAL A 75 -8.66 -0.15 -7.70
N PHE A 76 -7.89 -1.00 -8.38
CA PHE A 76 -8.09 -1.34 -9.79
C PHE A 76 -8.13 -2.86 -9.95
N THR A 77 -9.00 -3.35 -10.83
CA THR A 77 -9.10 -4.77 -11.19
C THR A 77 -9.25 -4.87 -12.70
N ALA A 78 -8.23 -5.40 -13.36
CA ALA A 78 -8.28 -5.65 -14.80
C ALA A 78 -9.27 -6.78 -15.11
N THR A 79 -10.05 -6.62 -16.18
CA THR A 79 -10.92 -7.68 -16.72
C THR A 79 -10.49 -8.14 -18.12
N GLU A 80 -9.43 -7.55 -18.65
CA GLU A 80 -8.84 -7.79 -19.96
C GLU A 80 -7.32 -7.55 -19.92
N ASP A 81 -6.62 -8.05 -20.93
CA ASP A 81 -5.19 -7.85 -21.10
C ASP A 81 -4.87 -6.38 -21.44
N ASP A 82 -3.60 -5.97 -21.24
CA ASP A 82 -3.10 -4.63 -21.54
C ASP A 82 -3.80 -3.46 -20.82
N ALA A 83 -4.41 -3.73 -19.67
CA ALA A 83 -5.09 -2.71 -18.88
C ALA A 83 -4.11 -1.81 -18.10
N ILE A 84 -4.39 -0.49 -18.05
CA ILE A 84 -3.59 0.49 -17.31
C ILE A 84 -4.40 1.00 -16.11
N ALA A 85 -3.90 0.72 -14.91
CA ALA A 85 -4.55 1.14 -13.65
C ALA A 85 -4.38 2.64 -13.38
N LEU A 86 -3.21 3.18 -13.70
CA LEU A 86 -2.84 4.58 -13.49
C LEU A 86 -1.84 5.00 -14.58
N GLU A 87 -2.18 6.07 -15.30
CA GLU A 87 -1.31 6.71 -16.26
C GLU A 87 -1.07 8.17 -15.83
N ILE A 88 0.18 8.62 -15.93
CA ILE A 88 0.57 10.00 -15.64
C ILE A 88 1.37 10.51 -16.83
N ASP A 89 0.69 11.22 -17.72
CA ASP A 89 1.33 11.89 -18.84
C ASP A 89 1.79 13.29 -18.47
N VAL A 90 3.08 13.55 -18.67
CA VAL A 90 3.67 14.87 -18.41
C VAL A 90 4.39 15.38 -19.64
N ILE A 91 3.85 16.43 -20.25
CA ILE A 91 4.40 17.06 -21.43
C ILE A 91 5.24 18.27 -21.00
N GLY A 92 6.54 18.15 -21.18
CA GLY A 92 7.45 19.17 -20.67
C GLY A 92 7.47 20.49 -21.44
N GLY A 93 7.08 20.49 -22.72
CA GLY A 93 6.94 21.72 -23.52
C GLY A 93 8.21 22.58 -23.65
N GLY A 94 9.40 22.02 -23.41
CA GLY A 94 10.66 22.76 -23.39
C GLY A 94 10.99 23.48 -22.07
N PHE A 95 10.18 23.30 -21.02
CA PHE A 95 10.47 23.81 -19.68
C PHE A 95 11.37 22.85 -18.90
N ALA A 96 12.07 23.37 -17.89
CA ALA A 96 12.96 22.62 -17.01
C ALA A 96 12.30 22.31 -15.65
N ASP A 97 12.88 21.37 -14.90
CA ASP A 97 12.49 20.99 -13.53
C ASP A 97 11.05 20.47 -13.36
N ILE A 98 10.62 19.62 -14.29
CA ILE A 98 9.27 19.05 -14.28
C ILE A 98 9.27 17.76 -13.50
N LYS A 99 8.32 17.64 -12.55
CA LYS A 99 8.17 16.47 -11.67
C LYS A 99 6.78 15.88 -11.88
N ALA A 100 6.72 14.67 -12.43
CA ALA A 100 5.47 13.95 -12.65
C ALA A 100 4.89 13.37 -11.35
N LEU A 101 5.77 12.85 -10.51
CA LEU A 101 5.45 12.29 -9.21
C LEU A 101 6.49 12.79 -8.20
N GLY A 102 6.02 13.23 -7.04
CA GLY A 102 6.87 13.73 -5.96
C GLY A 102 6.36 13.26 -4.62
N PHE A 103 7.25 12.72 -3.80
CA PHE A 103 6.99 12.35 -2.43
C PHE A 103 7.72 13.32 -1.51
N SER A 104 7.01 13.88 -0.53
CA SER A 104 7.60 14.66 0.55
C SER A 104 7.26 13.97 1.86
N TYR A 105 8.28 13.42 2.51
CA TYR A 105 8.16 12.66 3.73
C TYR A 105 9.02 13.30 4.82
N ILE A 106 8.42 13.55 5.98
CA ILE A 106 9.10 14.04 7.17
C ILE A 106 9.00 12.92 8.20
N THR A 107 10.14 12.31 8.53
CA THR A 107 10.20 11.22 9.49
C THR A 107 9.83 11.72 10.89
N GLY A 108 9.20 10.86 11.68
CA GLY A 108 9.12 11.03 13.13
C GLY A 108 10.41 10.61 13.84
N ALA A 109 10.31 10.35 15.14
CA ALA A 109 11.34 9.62 15.86
C ALA A 109 11.24 8.13 15.48
N ILE A 110 12.21 7.63 14.72
CA ILE A 110 12.34 6.22 14.36
C ILE A 110 13.25 5.55 15.39
N GLY A 111 12.75 4.51 16.06
CA GLY A 111 13.51 3.71 17.02
C GLY A 111 14.56 2.83 16.34
N ALA A 112 15.51 2.32 17.11
CA ALA A 112 16.50 1.38 16.59
C ALA A 112 15.82 0.09 16.09
N GLY A 113 16.19 -0.35 14.88
CA GLY A 113 15.66 -1.53 14.21
C GLY A 113 14.29 -1.33 13.56
N GLN A 114 13.72 -0.12 13.58
CA GLN A 114 12.48 0.19 12.87
C GLN A 114 12.79 0.66 11.46
N ASP A 115 12.06 0.11 10.50
CA ASP A 115 12.15 0.48 9.09
C ASP A 115 10.91 1.25 8.63
N GLU A 116 11.10 2.16 7.68
CA GLU A 116 10.03 2.92 7.04
C GLU A 116 10.21 2.89 5.51
N ALA A 117 9.12 2.73 4.79
CA ALA A 117 9.09 2.77 3.33
C ALA A 117 8.12 3.85 2.84
N VAL A 118 8.61 4.77 2.01
CA VAL A 118 7.78 5.79 1.35
C VAL A 118 7.10 5.24 0.10
N LEU A 119 7.77 4.31 -0.59
CA LEU A 119 7.24 3.55 -1.72
C LEU A 119 7.49 2.06 -1.45
N LEU A 120 6.40 1.30 -1.34
CA LEU A 120 6.43 -0.15 -1.27
C LEU A 120 5.72 -0.70 -2.51
N VAL A 121 6.42 -1.53 -3.27
CA VAL A 121 5.86 -2.28 -4.39
C VAL A 121 5.88 -3.75 -4.00
N ASN A 122 4.71 -4.38 -3.96
CA ASN A 122 4.57 -5.79 -3.66
C ASN A 122 3.95 -6.49 -4.87
N PHE A 123 4.55 -7.61 -5.28
CA PHE A 123 4.01 -8.46 -6.33
C PHE A 123 3.56 -9.78 -5.71
N ASP A 124 2.29 -10.11 -5.89
CA ASP A 124 1.79 -11.47 -5.64
C ASP A 124 1.88 -12.24 -6.95
N GLN A 125 2.81 -13.20 -7.01
CA GLN A 125 3.03 -14.06 -8.17
C GLN A 125 2.49 -15.47 -7.98
N SER A 126 1.73 -15.73 -6.90
CA SER A 126 1.25 -17.07 -6.55
C SER A 126 0.43 -17.75 -7.65
N ALA A 127 -0.27 -16.96 -8.48
CA ALA A 127 -1.04 -17.44 -9.63
C ALA A 127 -0.32 -17.29 -10.98
N ALA A 128 0.88 -16.71 -11.03
CA ALA A 128 1.60 -16.47 -12.27
C ALA A 128 2.24 -17.78 -12.79
N LEU A 129 1.99 -18.12 -14.05
CA LEU A 129 2.59 -19.29 -14.71
C LEU A 129 3.90 -18.96 -15.45
N GLY A 130 4.26 -17.68 -15.52
CA GLY A 130 5.46 -17.15 -16.20
C GLY A 130 5.31 -15.68 -16.60
N GLY A 131 6.30 -15.16 -17.33
CA GLY A 131 6.38 -13.77 -17.78
C GLY A 131 7.41 -12.95 -16.98
N ASP A 132 7.55 -11.68 -17.35
CA ASP A 132 8.44 -10.73 -16.66
C ASP A 132 7.61 -9.68 -15.94
N ILE A 133 7.98 -9.38 -14.69
CA ILE A 133 7.37 -8.31 -13.90
C ILE A 133 8.48 -7.34 -13.49
N ALA A 134 8.27 -6.05 -13.74
CA ALA A 134 9.19 -4.99 -13.36
C ALA A 134 8.48 -3.92 -12.52
N ALA A 135 9.01 -3.63 -11.33
CA ALA A 135 8.53 -2.51 -10.50
C ALA A 135 8.89 -1.15 -11.09
N LEU A 136 10.06 -1.06 -11.72
CA LEU A 136 10.53 0.14 -12.35
C LEU A 136 11.21 -0.22 -13.67
N ALA A 137 10.58 0.16 -14.78
CA ALA A 137 11.18 0.13 -16.10
C ALA A 137 11.46 1.56 -16.54
N VAL A 138 12.73 1.87 -16.82
CA VAL A 138 13.14 3.19 -17.32
C VAL A 138 13.72 3.02 -18.72
N VAL A 139 13.09 3.67 -19.69
CA VAL A 139 13.51 3.69 -21.09
C VAL A 139 13.69 5.13 -21.55
N SER A 140 14.60 5.34 -22.50
CA SER A 140 14.86 6.68 -23.08
C SER A 140 15.09 6.57 -24.59
N THR A 141 14.72 7.61 -25.33
CA THR A 141 15.01 7.76 -26.75
C THR A 141 16.32 8.52 -26.96
N GLU A 142 16.80 8.58 -28.20
CA GLU A 142 18.01 9.36 -28.54
C GLU A 142 17.90 10.82 -28.08
N GLY A 143 19.02 11.36 -27.58
CA GLY A 143 19.12 12.71 -27.06
C GLY A 143 20.50 12.97 -26.43
N LEU A 144 20.74 14.22 -26.03
CA LEU A 144 22.00 14.62 -25.39
C LEU A 144 21.94 14.61 -23.85
N ALA A 145 20.77 14.34 -23.28
CA ALA A 145 20.59 14.28 -21.83
C ALA A 145 21.13 12.95 -21.27
N ILE A 146 21.67 13.00 -20.05
CA ILE A 146 22.01 11.80 -19.30
C ILE A 146 20.76 11.37 -18.52
N ALA A 147 20.33 10.13 -18.71
CA ALA A 147 19.23 9.54 -17.95
C ALA A 147 19.79 8.76 -16.75
N TYR A 148 19.24 9.02 -15.57
CA TYR A 148 19.52 8.27 -14.35
C TYR A 148 18.25 7.54 -13.92
N VAL A 149 18.35 6.24 -13.64
CA VAL A 149 17.24 5.47 -13.07
C VAL A 149 17.00 5.87 -11.61
N ILE A 150 18.09 5.96 -10.85
CA ILE A 150 18.10 6.38 -9.45
C ILE A 150 19.27 7.34 -9.26
N ALA A 151 19.02 8.48 -8.61
CA ALA A 151 20.04 9.42 -8.20
C ALA A 151 19.98 9.60 -6.68
N ALA A 152 21.11 9.37 -6.00
CA ALA A 152 21.25 9.52 -4.56
C ALA A 152 22.02 10.82 -4.25
N GLY A 153 21.44 11.66 -3.38
CA GLY A 153 22.06 12.91 -2.94
C GLY A 153 23.09 12.72 -1.82
N ALA A 154 23.72 13.81 -1.40
CA ALA A 154 24.62 13.79 -0.25
C ALA A 154 23.89 13.31 1.03
N GLY A 155 24.51 12.40 1.77
CA GLY A 155 23.93 11.80 2.99
C GLY A 155 23.00 10.62 2.73
N VAL A 156 22.75 10.24 1.48
CA VAL A 156 22.02 9.02 1.12
C VAL A 156 23.00 7.86 1.01
N ALA A 157 22.71 6.75 1.67
CA ALA A 157 23.50 5.53 1.58
C ALA A 157 23.41 4.92 0.17
N PRO A 158 24.40 4.10 -0.23
CA PRO A 158 24.31 3.15 -1.35
C PRO A 158 22.93 2.52 -1.58
N ILE A 159 22.60 2.25 -2.85
CA ILE A 159 21.48 1.39 -3.18
C ILE A 159 21.79 0.00 -2.61
N LYS A 160 20.88 -0.48 -1.76
CA LYS A 160 20.90 -1.83 -1.24
C LYS A 160 19.93 -2.68 -2.07
N HIS A 161 20.43 -3.81 -2.56
CA HIS A 161 19.64 -4.79 -3.30
C HIS A 161 19.78 -6.13 -2.60
N GLN A 162 18.67 -6.71 -2.16
CA GLN A 162 18.61 -8.08 -1.66
C GLN A 162 18.01 -8.96 -2.75
N SER A 163 18.71 -10.04 -3.09
CA SER A 163 18.23 -11.04 -4.03
C SER A 163 18.35 -12.42 -3.41
N GLY A 164 17.33 -13.24 -3.60
CA GLY A 164 17.26 -14.60 -3.10
C GLY A 164 16.21 -15.39 -3.88
N VAL A 165 16.13 -16.68 -3.60
CA VAL A 165 15.09 -17.57 -4.12
C VAL A 165 14.36 -18.13 -2.92
N PHE A 166 13.03 -18.18 -2.98
CA PHE A 166 12.24 -18.80 -1.93
C PHE A 166 12.44 -20.32 -1.93
N GLU A 167 12.60 -20.87 -0.74
CA GLU A 167 12.75 -22.28 -0.45
C GLU A 167 11.93 -22.66 0.77
N ASP A 168 11.72 -23.96 0.93
CA ASP A 168 11.08 -24.51 2.12
C ASP A 168 12.03 -24.40 3.32
N MET A 169 11.49 -24.12 4.50
CA MET A 169 12.25 -24.15 5.73
C MET A 169 12.45 -25.57 6.28
N ASP A 170 13.39 -25.73 7.21
CA ASP A 170 13.66 -27.02 7.86
C ASP A 170 12.65 -27.33 8.98
N SER A 171 12.08 -26.30 9.62
CA SER A 171 11.06 -26.47 10.66
C SER A 171 10.01 -25.37 10.70
N ALA A 172 8.77 -25.75 11.00
CA ALA A 172 7.67 -24.83 11.25
C ALA A 172 6.87 -25.31 12.45
N LEU A 173 6.79 -24.50 13.50
CA LEU A 173 6.06 -24.83 14.73
C LEU A 173 4.92 -23.84 14.96
N VAL A 174 3.71 -24.35 15.19
CA VAL A 174 2.60 -23.54 15.70
C VAL A 174 2.35 -23.95 17.14
N ASN A 175 2.57 -23.02 18.08
CA ASN A 175 2.49 -23.28 19.52
C ASN A 175 3.33 -24.51 19.96
N ALA A 176 4.56 -24.59 19.44
CA ALA A 176 5.50 -25.70 19.66
C ALA A 176 5.06 -27.08 19.13
N VAL A 177 4.00 -27.13 18.32
CA VAL A 177 3.59 -28.33 17.55
C VAL A 177 4.17 -28.21 16.15
N ASP A 178 4.85 -29.25 15.68
CA ASP A 178 5.38 -29.32 14.32
C ASP A 178 4.25 -29.31 13.28
N ARG A 179 4.36 -28.38 12.34
CA ARG A 179 3.43 -28.08 11.25
C ARG A 179 4.17 -27.86 9.93
N LEU A 180 5.38 -28.41 9.80
CA LEU A 180 6.20 -28.23 8.61
C LEU A 180 5.47 -28.66 7.33
N THR A 181 4.76 -29.79 7.38
CA THR A 181 4.04 -30.29 6.20
C THR A 181 2.97 -29.33 5.73
N GLU A 182 2.19 -28.77 6.67
CA GLU A 182 1.12 -27.82 6.35
C GLU A 182 1.69 -26.55 5.70
N PHE A 183 2.80 -26.03 6.23
CA PHE A 183 3.41 -24.79 5.74
C PHE A 183 4.12 -24.94 4.39
N THR A 184 4.61 -26.13 4.02
CA THR A 184 5.37 -26.35 2.77
C THR A 184 4.58 -27.08 1.69
N THR A 185 3.38 -27.57 2.01
CA THR A 185 2.55 -28.33 1.07
C THR A 185 1.21 -27.63 0.84
N ALA A 186 0.99 -27.20 -0.40
CA ALA A 186 -0.27 -26.56 -0.78
C ALA A 186 -1.48 -27.46 -0.52
N GLY A 187 -2.55 -26.89 0.04
CA GLY A 187 -3.83 -27.57 0.29
C GLY A 187 -3.90 -28.36 1.59
N THR A 188 -2.85 -28.31 2.42
CA THR A 188 -2.87 -28.81 3.81
C THR A 188 -2.85 -27.67 4.81
N ASP A 189 -3.73 -26.70 4.62
CA ASP A 189 -3.75 -25.45 5.35
C ASP A 189 -4.13 -25.60 6.83
N ILE A 190 -3.48 -24.83 7.71
CA ILE A 190 -3.89 -24.71 9.11
C ILE A 190 -4.10 -23.27 9.53
N GLN A 191 -4.99 -23.11 10.51
CA GLN A 191 -5.19 -21.83 11.15
C GLN A 191 -4.04 -21.55 12.13
N MET A 192 -3.47 -20.36 12.01
CA MET A 192 -2.43 -19.84 12.90
C MET A 192 -3.01 -18.76 13.80
N PHE A 193 -2.30 -18.46 14.90
CA PHE A 193 -2.62 -17.33 15.78
C PHE A 193 -4.07 -17.29 16.26
N VAL A 194 -4.65 -18.43 16.65
CA VAL A 194 -6.06 -18.58 17.04
C VAL A 194 -6.34 -17.83 18.35
N ALA A 195 -5.45 -17.98 19.32
CA ALA A 195 -5.52 -17.34 20.63
C ALA A 195 -4.49 -16.20 20.76
N ASP A 196 -4.65 -15.43 21.83
CA ASP A 196 -3.67 -14.41 22.21
C ASP A 196 -2.37 -15.06 22.70
N ASN A 197 -1.23 -14.47 22.35
CA ASN A 197 0.11 -15.01 22.60
C ASN A 197 0.42 -16.35 21.89
N ASP A 198 -0.41 -16.76 20.93
CA ASP A 198 -0.05 -17.85 20.03
C ASP A 198 1.22 -17.46 19.24
N THR A 199 2.05 -18.46 18.98
CA THR A 199 3.35 -18.29 18.33
C THR A 199 3.48 -19.17 17.10
N VAL A 200 4.09 -18.62 16.06
CA VAL A 200 4.64 -19.37 14.94
C VAL A 200 6.17 -19.26 15.00
N THR A 201 6.87 -20.39 14.96
CA THR A 201 8.34 -20.42 14.90
C THR A 201 8.77 -21.06 13.59
N ILE A 202 9.62 -20.37 12.84
CA ILE A 202 10.18 -20.82 11.57
C ILE A 202 11.68 -21.03 11.77
N GLY A 203 12.21 -22.17 11.33
CA GLY A 203 13.61 -22.55 11.53
C GLY A 203 14.28 -23.07 10.26
N ASN A 204 15.57 -22.73 10.09
CA ASN A 204 16.40 -23.23 9.01
C ASN A 204 17.84 -23.46 9.49
N ALA A 205 18.57 -24.41 8.88
CA ALA A 205 19.97 -24.67 9.18
C ALA A 205 20.89 -23.48 8.84
N THR A 206 20.48 -22.61 7.91
CA THR A 206 21.17 -21.36 7.56
C THR A 206 20.33 -20.14 7.94
N LYS A 207 20.98 -18.98 8.10
CA LYS A 207 20.26 -17.71 8.29
C LYS A 207 19.47 -17.35 7.03
N PHE A 208 18.31 -16.75 7.23
CA PHE A 208 17.44 -16.21 6.19
C PHE A 208 16.98 -14.80 6.56
N GLN A 209 16.49 -14.01 5.61
CA GLN A 209 16.12 -12.61 5.85
C GLN A 209 14.72 -12.27 5.37
N ASN A 210 14.06 -13.21 4.69
CA ASN A 210 12.71 -13.06 4.19
C ASN A 210 11.86 -14.25 4.65
N ILE A 211 10.60 -13.98 4.98
CA ILE A 211 9.55 -14.99 5.12
C ILE A 211 8.37 -14.55 4.26
N GLU A 212 7.97 -15.39 3.31
CA GLU A 212 6.74 -15.20 2.54
C GLU A 212 5.59 -15.93 3.22
N PHE A 213 4.46 -15.24 3.37
CA PHE A 213 3.19 -15.85 3.74
C PHE A 213 2.22 -15.70 2.58
N LEU A 214 1.83 -16.82 1.98
CA LEU A 214 0.62 -16.92 1.18
C LEU A 214 -0.52 -17.36 2.09
N LEU A 215 -1.58 -16.56 2.17
CA LEU A 215 -2.69 -16.78 3.10
C LEU A 215 -3.94 -17.23 2.34
N ALA A 216 -4.47 -18.41 2.69
CA ALA A 216 -5.78 -18.86 2.23
C ALA A 216 -6.91 -18.05 2.87
N ILE A 217 -6.74 -17.68 4.15
CA ILE A 217 -7.65 -16.81 4.88
C ILE A 217 -6.82 -15.74 5.58
N VAL A 218 -7.13 -14.48 5.31
CA VAL A 218 -6.45 -13.34 5.96
C VAL A 218 -7.01 -13.06 7.35
N ALA A 219 -6.19 -12.46 8.20
CA ALA A 219 -6.59 -11.97 9.51
C ALA A 219 -7.63 -10.84 9.38
N SER A 220 -8.72 -10.94 10.14
CA SER A 220 -9.74 -9.89 10.19
C SER A 220 -9.29 -8.63 10.97
N GLY A 221 -10.01 -7.52 10.76
CA GLY A 221 -9.90 -6.32 11.58
C GLY A 221 -8.55 -5.63 11.46
N GLY A 222 -7.89 -5.39 12.59
CA GLY A 222 -6.57 -4.76 12.61
C GLY A 222 -5.41 -5.70 12.28
N GLY A 223 -5.64 -7.01 12.09
CA GLY A 223 -4.59 -8.02 11.98
C GLY A 223 -4.05 -8.51 13.33
N VAL A 224 -3.07 -9.40 13.31
CA VAL A 224 -2.55 -10.10 14.51
C VAL A 224 -1.65 -9.23 15.40
N ALA A 225 -1.24 -8.05 14.94
CA ALA A 225 -0.25 -7.18 15.61
C ALA A 225 0.98 -7.99 16.07
N PRO A 226 1.76 -8.53 15.12
CA PRO A 226 2.84 -9.44 15.43
C PRO A 226 3.99 -8.73 16.15
N THR A 227 4.64 -9.44 17.08
CA THR A 227 6.01 -9.13 17.53
C THR A 227 6.96 -10.18 17.01
N PHE A 228 8.16 -9.76 16.64
CA PHE A 228 9.15 -10.62 16.01
C PHE A 228 10.37 -10.78 16.90
N GLU A 229 10.84 -12.02 17.00
CA GLU A 229 11.98 -12.40 17.79
C GLU A 229 12.88 -13.36 17.01
N PHE A 230 14.18 -13.31 17.26
CA PHE A 230 15.18 -14.24 16.71
C PHE A 230 15.91 -14.97 17.83
N SER A 231 16.36 -16.19 17.57
CA SER A 231 17.11 -16.98 18.56
C SER A 231 18.47 -16.37 18.88
N THR A 232 18.80 -16.19 20.16
CA THR A 232 20.13 -15.77 20.63
C THR A 232 20.84 -16.89 21.40
N GLY A 233 20.31 -18.11 21.28
CA GLY A 233 20.73 -19.32 21.95
C GLY A 233 19.52 -20.20 22.27
N VAL A 234 19.75 -21.37 22.87
CA VAL A 234 18.68 -22.30 23.22
C VAL A 234 17.72 -21.67 24.24
N GLY A 235 16.48 -21.41 23.81
CA GLY A 235 15.42 -20.85 24.65
C GLY A 235 15.56 -19.36 24.98
N ILE A 236 16.51 -18.66 24.34
CA ILE A 236 16.73 -17.22 24.54
C ILE A 236 16.41 -16.49 23.24
N TRP A 237 15.70 -15.36 23.34
CA TRP A 237 15.14 -14.63 22.23
C TRP A 237 15.55 -13.16 22.29
N GLY A 238 15.94 -12.60 21.15
CA GLY A 238 16.12 -11.16 20.94
C GLY A 238 14.99 -10.62 20.09
N SER A 239 14.51 -9.40 20.35
CA SER A 239 13.45 -8.75 19.55
C SER A 239 14.01 -7.96 18.37
N PHE A 240 13.25 -7.87 17.29
CA PHE A 240 13.53 -6.98 16.14
C PHE A 240 12.20 -6.53 15.49
N THR A 241 12.25 -5.57 14.56
CA THR A 241 11.06 -5.00 13.91
C THR A 241 11.21 -4.99 12.39
N PRO A 242 10.97 -6.13 11.71
CA PRO A 242 11.07 -6.23 10.26
C PRO A 242 10.05 -5.33 9.54
N VAL A 243 10.27 -5.09 8.25
CA VAL A 243 9.24 -4.59 7.35
C VAL A 243 8.21 -5.70 7.13
N ASP A 244 7.00 -5.50 7.62
CA ASP A 244 5.89 -6.45 7.51
C ASP A 244 4.98 -6.15 6.30
N GLY A 245 5.29 -6.76 5.15
CA GLY A 245 4.46 -6.68 3.94
C GLY A 245 3.10 -7.38 4.05
N THR A 246 2.88 -8.22 5.06
CA THR A 246 1.57 -8.88 5.31
C THR A 246 0.56 -7.95 5.97
N ASN A 247 1.02 -6.79 6.46
CA ASN A 247 0.21 -5.80 7.17
C ASN A 247 -0.52 -6.43 8.38
N GLY A 248 0.21 -7.20 9.18
CA GLY A 248 -0.31 -7.96 10.32
C GLY A 248 -1.15 -9.17 9.90
N MET A 249 -0.71 -9.92 8.89
CA MET A 249 -1.41 -11.06 8.27
C MET A 249 -2.76 -10.71 7.63
N ARG A 250 -2.96 -9.45 7.24
CA ARG A 250 -4.18 -8.99 6.55
C ARG A 250 -4.12 -9.18 5.04
N ASN A 251 -2.93 -9.38 4.51
CA ASN A 251 -2.66 -9.70 3.12
C ASN A 251 -1.62 -10.81 3.07
N SER A 252 -1.59 -11.61 2.00
CA SER A 252 -0.38 -12.32 1.61
C SER A 252 0.75 -11.32 1.37
N GLY A 253 1.99 -11.71 1.65
CA GLY A 253 3.14 -10.82 1.46
C GLY A 253 4.40 -11.33 2.13
N ILE A 254 5.44 -10.51 2.06
CA ILE A 254 6.78 -10.85 2.55
C ILE A 254 7.09 -10.02 3.79
N ILE A 255 7.63 -10.68 4.81
CA ILE A 255 8.28 -10.04 5.96
C ILE A 255 9.78 -10.05 5.69
N VAL A 256 10.43 -8.89 5.74
CA VAL A 256 11.86 -8.73 5.40
C VAL A 256 12.58 -7.91 6.46
N TRP A 257 13.84 -8.27 6.71
CA TRP A 257 14.74 -7.52 7.60
C TRP A 257 16.19 -7.60 7.11
N ASP A 258 17.06 -6.83 7.75
CA ASP A 258 18.48 -6.84 7.50
C ASP A 258 19.24 -7.69 8.52
N ASP A 259 20.40 -8.25 8.14
CA ASP A 259 21.23 -9.00 9.09
C ASP A 259 21.68 -8.12 10.27
N VAL A 260 21.78 -6.80 10.07
CA VAL A 260 22.09 -5.84 11.14
C VAL A 260 20.98 -5.72 12.19
N ASP A 261 19.74 -6.06 11.85
CA ASP A 261 18.60 -6.05 12.80
C ASP A 261 18.63 -7.27 13.73
N THR A 262 19.45 -8.27 13.40
CA THR A 262 19.60 -9.52 14.15
C THR A 262 21.07 -9.80 14.53
N PRO A 263 21.79 -8.84 15.16
CA PRO A 263 23.26 -8.87 15.30
C PRO A 263 23.80 -9.99 16.21
N GLY A 264 22.92 -10.66 16.97
CA GLY A 264 23.24 -11.77 17.86
C GLY A 264 22.54 -13.07 17.48
N TRP A 265 22.11 -13.24 16.22
CA TRP A 265 21.36 -14.42 15.82
C TRP A 265 22.25 -15.66 15.85
N LEU A 266 21.90 -16.57 16.77
CA LEU A 266 22.57 -17.83 17.01
C LEU A 266 21.59 -18.98 16.85
N VAL A 267 22.12 -20.19 16.65
CA VAL A 267 21.30 -21.39 16.59
C VAL A 267 20.53 -21.60 17.91
N GLY A 268 19.24 -21.90 17.78
CA GLY A 268 18.35 -22.26 18.86
C GLY A 268 18.38 -23.76 19.16
N THR A 269 17.23 -24.31 19.54
CA THR A 269 17.03 -25.75 19.69
C THR A 269 17.16 -26.44 18.33
N GLY A 270 17.73 -27.65 18.28
CA GLY A 270 17.72 -28.45 17.04
C GLY A 270 18.73 -28.03 15.98
N SER A 271 19.70 -27.16 16.31
CA SER A 271 20.76 -26.64 15.42
C SER A 271 20.33 -25.66 14.31
N GLU A 272 19.12 -25.11 14.43
CA GLU A 272 18.55 -24.17 13.45
C GLU A 272 18.62 -22.72 13.93
N PHE A 273 18.67 -21.78 12.98
CA PHE A 273 18.38 -20.37 13.21
C PHE A 273 16.86 -20.18 13.22
N LEU A 274 16.32 -19.61 14.31
CA LEU A 274 14.87 -19.51 14.50
C LEU A 274 14.40 -18.07 14.48
N ILE A 275 13.26 -17.85 13.82
CA ILE A 275 12.42 -16.65 13.97
C ILE A 275 11.11 -17.06 14.64
N ARG A 276 10.70 -16.32 15.66
CA ARG A 276 9.40 -16.47 16.32
C ARG A 276 8.55 -15.23 16.09
N ILE A 277 7.32 -15.47 15.68
CA ILE A 277 6.27 -14.48 15.50
C ILE A 277 5.23 -14.74 16.57
N THR A 278 4.91 -13.72 17.36
CA THR A 278 3.91 -13.81 18.44
C THR A 278 2.76 -12.85 18.17
N ARG A 279 1.53 -13.34 18.23
CA ARG A 279 0.34 -12.48 18.19
C ARG A 279 0.18 -11.72 19.51
N THR A 280 -0.07 -10.41 19.46
CA THR A 280 -0.28 -9.57 20.66
C THR A 280 -1.64 -8.89 20.73
N ARG A 281 -2.50 -9.04 19.71
CA ARG A 281 -3.85 -8.45 19.73
C ARG A 281 -4.91 -9.42 20.24
N ASN A 282 -5.57 -9.04 21.34
CA ASN A 282 -6.50 -9.90 22.08
C ASN A 282 -7.87 -10.14 21.43
N THR A 283 -8.09 -9.71 20.18
CA THR A 283 -9.35 -9.95 19.45
C THR A 283 -9.11 -10.07 17.95
N LEU A 284 -9.33 -11.27 17.41
CA LEU A 284 -9.46 -11.54 15.98
C LEU A 284 -10.77 -12.27 15.77
N ALA A 285 -11.63 -11.78 14.88
CA ALA A 285 -12.85 -12.51 14.51
C ALA A 285 -12.50 -13.72 13.64
N THR A 286 -11.57 -13.53 12.71
CA THR A 286 -11.04 -14.58 11.81
C THR A 286 -9.53 -14.59 11.93
N PRO A 287 -8.94 -15.59 12.63
CA PRO A 287 -7.51 -15.86 12.60
C PRO A 287 -7.03 -16.28 11.20
N PRO A 288 -5.80 -15.91 10.80
CA PRO A 288 -5.28 -16.23 9.48
C PRO A 288 -5.03 -17.73 9.32
N THR A 289 -5.20 -18.22 8.10
CA THR A 289 -4.89 -19.57 7.67
C THR A 289 -3.85 -19.46 6.57
N GLU A 290 -2.70 -20.10 6.76
CA GLU A 290 -1.66 -20.15 5.72
C GLU A 290 -2.05 -21.13 4.61
N SER A 291 -1.54 -20.87 3.41
CA SER A 291 -1.62 -21.76 2.25
C SER A 291 -0.24 -22.29 1.84
N LEU A 292 0.78 -21.46 2.00
CA LEU A 292 2.19 -21.78 1.77
C LEU A 292 3.02 -20.73 2.53
N VAL A 293 4.09 -21.18 3.16
CA VAL A 293 5.07 -20.33 3.82
C VAL A 293 6.45 -20.74 3.38
N GLN A 294 7.22 -19.78 2.89
CA GLN A 294 8.57 -20.01 2.41
C GLN A 294 9.54 -19.01 3.03
N ILE A 295 10.83 -19.34 2.99
CA ILE A 295 11.90 -18.46 3.44
C ILE A 295 12.86 -18.20 2.29
N ALA A 296 13.64 -17.12 2.38
CA ALA A 296 14.76 -16.92 1.48
C ALA A 296 15.99 -16.44 2.25
N GLY A 297 17.11 -17.15 2.04
CA GLY A 297 18.43 -16.58 2.25
C GLY A 297 18.69 -15.51 1.20
N VAL A 298 19.05 -14.30 1.63
CA VAL A 298 19.32 -13.20 0.68
C VAL A 298 20.81 -12.96 0.54
N VAL A 299 21.24 -12.76 -0.70
CA VAL A 299 22.52 -12.14 -1.03
C VAL A 299 22.29 -10.63 -1.08
N GLN A 300 22.96 -9.91 -0.18
CA GLN A 300 22.93 -8.46 -0.17
C GLN A 300 24.02 -7.91 -1.08
N PHE A 301 23.61 -7.13 -2.07
CA PHE A 301 24.45 -6.29 -2.89
C PHE A 301 24.34 -4.84 -2.42
N GLY A 302 25.48 -4.17 -2.31
CA GLY A 302 25.55 -2.74 -2.04
C GLY A 302 26.35 -2.05 -3.13
N TRP A 303 25.84 -0.92 -3.63
CA TRP A 303 26.49 -0.14 -4.68
C TRP A 303 27.11 1.11 -4.07
N ASN A 304 28.42 1.16 -3.91
CA ASN A 304 29.06 2.35 -3.35
C ASN A 304 29.35 3.37 -4.46
N ALA A 305 29.91 4.53 -4.08
CA ALA A 305 30.22 5.60 -5.04
C ALA A 305 31.27 5.19 -6.09
N ASP A 306 32.00 4.10 -5.85
CA ASP A 306 33.07 3.58 -6.70
C ASP A 306 32.64 2.38 -7.57
N GLY A 307 31.38 1.92 -7.43
CA GLY A 307 30.82 0.74 -8.12
C GLY A 307 30.95 -0.53 -7.28
#